data_AF-A0A430QEZ1-F1
#
_entry.id   AF-A0A430QEZ1-F1
#
_cell.length_a   1.000
_cell.length_b   1.000
_cell.length_c   1.000
_cell.angle_alpha   90.00
_cell.angle_beta   90.00
_cell.angle_gamma   90.00
#
_symmetry.space_group_name_H-M   'P 1'
#
loop_
_entity.id
_entity.type
_entity.pdbx_description
1 polymer ?
#
loop_
_entity_poly.entity_id
_entity_poly.type
_entity_poly.pdbx_seq_one_letter_code
_entity_poly.pdbx_strand_id
1 'polypeptide(L)'
;MTSPEDLSSSEIQAFITKVKSLPGGTNIQQDEAEKAAHLYLRARKRDVERAVELYKANKRMRYTENVDSIDPLEDGVRRELLSGKFTVLPTLPDDEMDATVAIFTAYRHWPPLTTHRDTLKGVLYQLDAVMMDEQSQRKGLVVLYDMRDTKYSNFDYHLCIKLLNLFKVSFVFGGLSI
;
A
#
# COMPACT_ATOMS: atom_id res chain seq x y z
N MET A 1 -24.47 -0.39 -21.91
CA MET A 1 -24.77 0.19 -20.59
C MET A 1 -23.48 0.17 -19.81
N THR A 2 -22.74 1.27 -19.80
CA THR A 2 -21.50 1.42 -19.03
C THR A 2 -21.90 1.55 -17.56
N SER A 3 -21.39 0.66 -16.70
CA SER A 3 -21.59 0.79 -15.26
C SER A 3 -21.08 2.16 -14.82
N PRO A 4 -21.77 2.86 -13.89
CA PRO A 4 -21.38 4.21 -13.44
C PRO A 4 -19.98 4.29 -12.77
N GLU A 5 -19.26 3.17 -12.70
CA GLU A 5 -17.98 3.00 -12.00
C GLU A 5 -16.78 2.76 -12.92
N ASP A 6 -17.00 2.60 -14.24
CA ASP A 6 -15.89 2.44 -15.17
C ASP A 6 -15.16 3.79 -15.36
N LEU A 7 -13.85 3.81 -15.12
CA LEU A 7 -13.02 4.98 -15.39
C LEU A 7 -13.05 5.29 -16.88
N SER A 8 -13.25 6.55 -17.23
CA SER A 8 -13.25 6.93 -18.64
C SER A 8 -11.83 6.79 -19.18
N SER A 9 -11.69 6.30 -20.41
CA SER A 9 -10.40 6.21 -21.09
C SER A 9 -9.69 7.57 -21.16
N SER A 10 -10.44 8.67 -21.16
CA SER A 10 -9.91 10.04 -21.08
C SER A 10 -9.25 10.38 -19.74
N GLU A 11 -9.82 9.96 -18.61
CA GLU A 11 -9.25 10.22 -17.26
C GLU A 11 -7.94 9.45 -17.08
N ILE A 12 -7.92 8.19 -17.53
CA ILE A 12 -6.74 7.32 -17.51
C ILE A 12 -5.63 7.95 -18.37
N GLN A 13 -5.95 8.37 -19.59
CA GLN A 13 -4.97 8.97 -20.49
C GLN A 13 -4.43 10.31 -19.95
N ALA A 14 -5.27 11.12 -19.33
CA ALA A 14 -4.86 12.38 -18.69
C ALA A 14 -3.90 12.13 -17.53
N PHE A 15 -4.17 11.14 -16.67
CA PHE A 15 -3.28 10.72 -15.60
C PHE A 15 -1.93 10.24 -16.15
N ILE A 16 -1.93 9.34 -17.13
CA ILE A 16 -0.72 8.79 -17.74
C ILE A 16 0.12 9.90 -18.38
N THR A 17 -0.52 10.85 -19.08
CA THR A 17 0.17 11.99 -19.69
C THR A 17 0.86 12.85 -18.62
N LYS A 18 0.15 13.16 -17.53
CA LYS A 18 0.73 13.91 -16.40
C LYS A 18 1.86 13.13 -15.73
N VAL A 19 1.74 11.83 -15.51
CA VAL A 19 2.79 10.99 -14.92
C VAL A 19 4.03 10.91 -15.81
N LYS A 20 3.86 10.69 -17.12
CA LYS A 20 4.98 10.66 -18.09
C LYS A 20 5.69 12.01 -18.21
N SER A 21 4.99 13.11 -17.97
CA SER A 21 5.59 14.46 -17.94
C SER A 21 6.43 14.74 -16.68
N LEU A 22 6.41 13.85 -15.68
CA LEU A 22 7.20 14.02 -14.45
C LEU A 22 8.66 13.63 -14.66
N PRO A 23 9.59 14.30 -13.96
CA PRO A 23 10.99 13.89 -13.97
C PRO A 23 11.12 12.45 -13.43
N GLY A 24 11.59 11.53 -14.30
CA GLY A 24 11.70 10.09 -14.01
C GLY A 24 10.48 9.23 -14.41
N GLY A 25 9.39 9.84 -14.90
CA GLY A 25 8.18 9.12 -15.33
C GLY A 25 8.22 8.59 -16.77
N THR A 26 9.21 8.97 -17.56
CA THR A 26 9.36 8.60 -18.98
C THR A 26 9.64 7.11 -19.22
N ASN A 27 10.08 6.37 -18.20
CA ASN A 27 10.48 4.97 -18.35
C ASN A 27 9.44 3.95 -17.83
N ILE A 28 8.23 4.42 -17.48
CA ILE A 28 7.16 3.55 -16.98
C ILE A 28 6.50 2.83 -18.15
N GLN A 29 6.37 1.51 -18.07
CA GLN A 29 5.66 0.72 -19.07
C GLN A 29 4.18 1.09 -19.09
N GLN A 30 3.57 1.02 -20.28
CA GLN A 30 2.16 1.42 -20.46
C GLN A 30 1.21 0.63 -19.56
N ASP A 31 1.41 -0.68 -19.39
CA ASP A 31 0.59 -1.53 -18.52
C ASP A 31 0.71 -1.14 -17.02
N GLU A 32 1.93 -0.83 -16.56
CA GLU A 32 2.14 -0.37 -15.18
C GLU A 32 1.49 1.01 -14.94
N ALA A 33 1.58 1.90 -15.94
CA ALA A 33 0.95 3.22 -15.89
C ALA A 33 -0.58 3.14 -15.87
N GLU A 34 -1.17 2.20 -16.61
CA GLU A 34 -2.61 1.95 -16.61
C GLU A 34 -3.08 1.38 -15.28
N LYS A 35 -2.38 0.38 -14.71
CA LYS A 35 -2.69 -0.16 -13.37
C LYS A 35 -2.61 0.92 -12.30
N ALA A 36 -1.56 1.74 -12.33
CA ALA A 36 -1.43 2.89 -11.44
C ALA A 36 -2.58 3.88 -11.63
N ALA A 37 -2.97 4.20 -12.88
CA ALA A 37 -4.07 5.13 -13.15
C ALA A 37 -5.37 4.64 -12.51
N HIS A 38 -5.75 3.38 -12.69
CA HIS A 38 -6.94 2.80 -12.06
C HIS A 38 -6.88 2.90 -10.55
N LEU A 39 -5.74 2.55 -9.97
CA LEU A 39 -5.50 2.60 -8.53
C LEU A 39 -5.68 4.03 -7.99
N TYR A 40 -4.84 4.98 -8.42
CA TYR A 40 -4.82 6.34 -7.85
C TYR A 40 -6.06 7.17 -8.16
N LEU A 41 -6.68 6.98 -9.34
CA LEU A 41 -7.93 7.69 -9.67
C LEU A 41 -9.11 7.18 -8.84
N ARG A 42 -9.18 5.87 -8.54
CA ARG A 42 -10.19 5.31 -7.63
C ARG A 42 -10.07 5.91 -6.23
N ALA A 43 -8.86 6.03 -5.68
CA ALA A 43 -8.61 6.66 -4.37
C ALA A 43 -9.05 8.12 -4.25
N ARG A 44 -9.06 8.85 -5.35
CA ARG A 44 -9.30 10.29 -5.36
C ARG A 44 -10.61 10.65 -6.03
N LYS A 45 -11.55 9.69 -6.09
CA LYS A 45 -12.89 9.89 -6.67
C LYS A 45 -12.80 10.53 -8.07
N ARG A 46 -11.82 10.07 -8.86
CA ARG A 46 -11.55 10.49 -10.26
C ARG A 46 -10.92 11.88 -10.41
N ASP A 47 -10.45 12.50 -9.33
CA ASP A 47 -9.65 13.73 -9.41
C ASP A 47 -8.23 13.41 -9.90
N VAL A 48 -7.96 13.78 -11.16
CA VAL A 48 -6.67 13.52 -11.83
C VAL A 48 -5.52 14.25 -11.15
N GLU A 49 -5.71 15.47 -10.64
CA GLU A 49 -4.62 16.23 -10.01
C GLU A 49 -4.24 15.63 -8.68
N ARG A 50 -5.23 15.38 -7.83
CA ARG A 50 -4.99 14.77 -6.52
C ARG A 50 -4.48 13.33 -6.65
N ALA A 51 -4.88 12.60 -7.68
CA ALA A 51 -4.34 11.27 -7.99
C ALA A 51 -2.85 11.34 -8.36
N VAL A 52 -2.45 12.31 -9.20
CA VAL A 52 -1.04 12.52 -9.58
C VAL A 52 -0.19 12.96 -8.38
N GLU A 53 -0.72 13.82 -7.51
CA GLU A 53 -0.04 14.21 -6.27
C GLU A 53 0.16 13.01 -5.34
N LEU A 54 -0.86 12.16 -5.18
CA LEU A 54 -0.77 10.93 -4.40
C LEU A 54 0.28 9.98 -4.99
N TYR A 55 0.31 9.82 -6.32
CA TYR A 55 1.33 9.03 -7.01
C TYR A 55 2.75 9.56 -6.74
N LYS A 56 2.96 10.87 -6.86
CA LYS A 56 4.25 11.52 -6.55
C LYS A 56 4.66 11.29 -5.10
N ALA A 57 3.73 11.46 -4.17
CA ALA A 57 3.99 11.29 -2.75
C ALA A 57 4.35 9.83 -2.43
N ASN A 58 3.65 8.86 -3.03
CA ASN A 58 3.98 7.44 -2.90
C ASN A 58 5.37 7.10 -3.46
N LYS A 59 5.70 7.53 -4.68
CA LYS A 59 7.03 7.30 -5.27
C LYS A 59 8.14 7.97 -4.46
N ARG A 60 7.93 9.20 -3.98
CA ARG A 60 8.90 9.89 -3.11
C ARG A 60 9.12 9.15 -1.80
N MET A 61 8.05 8.65 -1.17
CA MET A 61 8.15 7.86 0.06
C MET A 61 8.97 6.59 -0.18
N ARG A 62 8.61 5.81 -1.22
CA ARG A 62 9.34 4.58 -1.56
C ARG A 62 10.83 4.82 -1.84
N TYR A 63 11.15 5.90 -2.54
CA TYR A 63 12.53 6.32 -2.78
C TYR A 63 13.27 6.72 -1.49
N THR A 64 12.61 7.49 -0.61
CA THR A 64 13.22 7.97 0.65
C THR A 64 13.51 6.83 1.61
N GLU A 65 12.63 5.83 1.67
CA GLU A 65 12.79 4.65 2.53
C GLU A 65 13.58 3.51 1.86
N ASN A 66 14.03 3.70 0.61
CA ASN A 66 14.76 2.70 -0.19
C ASN A 66 14.01 1.36 -0.33
N VAL A 67 12.72 1.46 -0.68
CA VAL A 67 11.75 0.35 -0.84
C VAL A 67 11.01 0.43 -2.19
N ASP A 68 11.69 0.93 -3.22
CA ASP A 68 11.21 1.02 -4.59
C ASP A 68 11.13 -0.36 -5.28
N SER A 69 12.10 -1.23 -5.02
CA SER A 69 12.11 -2.63 -5.46
C SER A 69 11.96 -3.58 -4.28
N ILE A 70 10.98 -4.48 -4.38
CA ILE A 70 10.66 -5.47 -3.34
C ILE A 70 10.85 -6.86 -3.95
N ASP A 71 11.93 -7.53 -3.56
CA ASP A 71 12.16 -8.93 -3.88
C ASP A 71 11.68 -9.81 -2.72
N PRO A 72 10.62 -10.62 -2.89
CA PRO A 72 10.11 -11.50 -1.84
C PRO A 72 11.09 -12.66 -1.50
N LEU A 73 12.09 -12.91 -2.35
CA LEU A 73 13.11 -13.94 -2.12
C LEU A 73 14.32 -13.42 -1.34
N GLU A 74 14.45 -12.09 -1.16
CA GLU A 74 15.49 -11.50 -0.32
C GLU A 74 15.33 -12.00 1.12
N ASP A 75 16.38 -12.54 1.73
CA ASP A 75 16.33 -13.20 3.05
C ASP A 75 15.66 -12.34 4.14
N GLY A 76 15.94 -11.03 4.15
CA GLY A 76 15.33 -10.08 5.07
C GLY A 76 13.82 -10.01 4.89
N VAL A 77 13.35 -9.77 3.67
CA VAL A 77 11.92 -9.66 3.32
C VAL A 77 11.21 -10.99 3.55
N ARG A 78 11.81 -12.09 3.11
CA ARG A 78 11.27 -13.44 3.30
C ARG A 78 11.03 -13.74 4.77
N ARG A 79 11.99 -13.40 5.65
CA ARG A 79 11.82 -13.59 7.09
C ARG A 79 10.69 -12.75 7.66
N GLU A 80 10.51 -11.52 7.19
CA GLU A 80 9.40 -10.64 7.59
C GLU A 80 8.04 -11.18 7.17
N LEU A 81 7.95 -11.72 5.94
CA LEU A 81 6.74 -12.37 5.44
C LEU A 81 6.43 -13.64 6.26
N LEU A 82 7.44 -14.47 6.53
CA LEU A 82 7.28 -15.72 7.28
C LEU A 82 7.02 -15.49 8.77
N SER A 83 7.45 -14.36 9.35
CA SER A 83 7.18 -14.08 10.76
C SER A 83 5.69 -13.83 11.02
N GLY A 84 4.92 -13.49 9.98
CA GLY A 84 3.49 -13.18 10.08
C GLY A 84 3.21 -12.03 11.05
N LYS A 85 4.18 -11.12 11.25
CA LYS A 85 4.00 -9.97 12.15
C LYS A 85 3.07 -8.93 11.53
N PHE A 86 3.02 -8.89 10.21
CA PHE A 86 1.99 -8.22 9.44
C PHE A 86 1.32 -9.28 8.57
N THR A 87 0.00 -9.36 8.63
CA THR A 87 -0.79 -10.29 7.84
C THR A 87 -2.02 -9.58 7.32
N VAL A 88 -2.26 -9.64 6.01
CA VAL A 88 -3.55 -9.24 5.45
C VAL A 88 -4.48 -10.44 5.46
N LEU A 89 -5.65 -10.28 6.06
CA LEU A 89 -6.64 -11.33 6.14
C LEU A 89 -7.31 -11.53 4.78
N PRO A 90 -7.53 -12.79 4.36
CA PRO A 90 -8.33 -13.05 3.17
C PRO A 90 -9.76 -12.57 3.44
N THR A 91 -10.31 -11.78 2.52
CA THR A 91 -11.74 -11.48 2.48
C THR A 91 -12.47 -12.75 2.02
N LEU A 92 -13.28 -13.33 2.91
CA LEU A 92 -14.12 -14.46 2.51
C LEU A 92 -15.26 -13.97 1.59
N PRO A 93 -15.68 -14.77 0.60
CA PRO A 93 -16.70 -14.37 -0.37
C PRO A 93 -18.06 -14.02 0.25
N ASP A 94 -18.33 -14.50 1.47
CA ASP A 94 -19.57 -14.23 2.22
C ASP A 94 -19.39 -13.20 3.35
N ASP A 95 -18.20 -12.61 3.50
CA ASP A 95 -17.97 -11.60 4.54
C ASP A 95 -18.62 -10.26 4.14
N GLU A 96 -19.63 -9.86 4.92
CA GLU A 96 -20.21 -8.50 4.95
C GLU A 96 -19.20 -7.42 5.41
N MET A 97 -17.91 -7.78 5.58
CA MET A 97 -16.87 -6.82 5.91
C MET A 97 -16.74 -5.78 4.81
N ASP A 98 -17.04 -4.54 5.19
CA ASP A 98 -16.94 -3.35 4.33
C ASP A 98 -15.49 -2.98 3.99
N ALA A 99 -14.49 -3.57 4.64
CA ALA A 99 -13.08 -3.23 4.48
C ALA A 99 -12.16 -4.46 4.45
N THR A 100 -11.03 -4.35 3.74
CA THR A 100 -9.94 -5.32 3.84
C THR A 100 -9.26 -5.15 5.20
N VAL A 101 -9.03 -6.24 5.94
CA VAL A 101 -8.43 -6.16 7.28
C VAL A 101 -6.98 -6.63 7.22
N ALA A 102 -6.07 -5.80 7.72
CA ALA A 102 -4.69 -6.19 8.01
C ALA A 102 -4.44 -6.16 9.51
N ILE A 103 -3.63 -7.08 10.01
CA ILE A 103 -3.24 -7.16 11.41
C ILE A 103 -1.74 -6.98 11.51
N PHE A 104 -1.30 -6.05 12.37
CA PHE A 104 0.07 -5.94 12.84
C PHE A 104 0.17 -6.48 14.27
N THR A 105 0.88 -7.59 14.45
CA THR A 105 1.08 -8.27 15.73
C THR A 105 2.39 -7.81 16.38
N ALA A 106 2.28 -6.91 17.35
CA ALA A 106 3.44 -6.21 17.92
C ALA A 106 4.38 -7.12 18.70
N TYR A 107 3.89 -8.13 19.42
CA TYR A 107 4.76 -9.06 20.16
C TYR A 107 5.71 -9.86 19.26
N ARG A 108 5.36 -10.03 17.97
CA ARG A 108 6.21 -10.70 16.96
C ARG A 108 7.27 -9.79 16.38
N HIS A 109 7.18 -8.48 16.61
CA HIS A 109 8.22 -7.55 16.20
C HIS A 109 9.40 -7.64 17.16
N TRP A 110 10.58 -7.93 16.62
CA TRP A 110 11.82 -8.02 17.38
C TRP A 110 12.90 -7.16 16.72
N PRO A 111 13.07 -5.90 17.14
CA PRO A 111 14.00 -4.96 16.51
C PRO A 111 15.43 -5.49 16.33
N PRO A 112 16.03 -6.26 17.26
CA PRO A 112 17.39 -6.79 17.08
C PRO A 112 17.54 -7.80 15.92
N LEU A 113 16.45 -8.40 15.45
CA LEU A 113 16.47 -9.38 14.36
C LEU A 113 15.74 -8.85 13.13
N THR A 114 15.50 -7.55 12.99
CA THR A 114 14.88 -7.00 11.78
C THR A 114 15.38 -5.60 11.50
N THR A 115 15.33 -5.20 10.24
CA THR A 115 15.58 -3.81 9.86
C THR A 115 14.25 -3.14 9.53
N HIS A 116 14.18 -1.81 9.73
CA HIS A 116 12.98 -1.05 9.35
C HIS A 116 12.69 -1.24 7.86
N ARG A 117 13.73 -1.28 7.03
CA ARG A 117 13.60 -1.46 5.58
C ARG A 117 12.95 -2.79 5.25
N ASP A 118 13.40 -3.90 5.85
CA ASP A 118 12.85 -5.22 5.55
C ASP A 118 11.41 -5.33 6.04
N THR A 119 11.10 -4.77 7.23
CA THR A 119 9.73 -4.74 7.76
C THR A 119 8.81 -3.94 6.83
N LEU A 120 9.25 -2.76 6.37
CA LEU A 120 8.49 -1.92 5.43
C LEU A 120 8.29 -2.62 4.08
N LYS A 121 9.31 -3.28 3.53
CA LYS A 121 9.20 -4.07 2.29
C LYS A 121 8.18 -5.20 2.44
N GLY A 122 8.19 -5.93 3.56
CA GLY A 122 7.25 -7.00 3.83
C GLY A 122 5.79 -6.52 3.96
N VAL A 123 5.58 -5.36 4.59
CA VAL A 123 4.27 -4.70 4.68
C VAL A 123 3.81 -4.22 3.30
N LEU A 124 4.67 -3.53 2.55
CA LEU A 124 4.35 -3.05 1.20
C LEU A 124 4.04 -4.21 0.25
N TYR A 125 4.78 -5.32 0.31
CA TYR A 125 4.56 -6.47 -0.54
C TYR A 125 3.13 -7.02 -0.41
N GLN A 126 2.69 -7.26 0.83
CA GLN A 126 1.35 -7.78 1.09
C GLN A 126 0.26 -6.80 0.68
N LEU A 127 0.50 -5.51 0.90
CA LEU A 127 -0.44 -4.47 0.54
C LEU A 127 -0.52 -4.24 -0.97
N ASP A 128 0.61 -4.28 -1.68
CA ASP A 128 0.67 -4.17 -3.13
C ASP A 128 -0.08 -5.36 -3.78
N ALA A 129 0.03 -6.56 -3.19
CA ALA A 129 -0.75 -7.73 -3.62
C ALA A 129 -2.26 -7.55 -3.43
N VAL A 130 -2.68 -7.01 -2.28
CA VAL A 130 -4.10 -6.72 -1.98
C VAL A 130 -4.65 -5.62 -2.88
N MET A 131 -3.81 -4.64 -3.24
CA MET A 131 -4.17 -3.57 -4.17
C MET A 131 -4.39 -4.05 -5.61
N MET A 132 -4.00 -5.27 -5.96
CA MET A 132 -4.33 -5.83 -7.28
C MET A 132 -5.80 -6.23 -7.39
N ASP A 133 -6.48 -6.45 -6.26
CA ASP A 133 -7.90 -6.81 -6.24
C ASP A 133 -8.81 -5.56 -6.26
N GLU A 134 -9.76 -5.52 -7.20
CA GLU A 134 -10.67 -4.40 -7.34
C GLU A 134 -11.64 -4.25 -6.18
N GLN A 135 -12.06 -5.36 -5.55
CA GLN A 135 -12.98 -5.29 -4.42
C GLN A 135 -12.29 -4.68 -3.20
N SER A 136 -11.05 -5.10 -2.93
CA SER A 136 -10.23 -4.51 -1.87
C SER A 136 -10.03 -3.01 -2.06
N GLN A 137 -9.72 -2.54 -3.27
CA GLN A 137 -9.59 -1.10 -3.58
C GLN A 137 -10.83 -0.29 -3.20
N ARG A 138 -12.04 -0.85 -3.41
CA ARG A 138 -13.32 -0.19 -3.12
C ARG A 138 -13.63 -0.19 -1.63
N LYS A 139 -13.45 -1.34 -0.99
CA LYS A 139 -13.77 -1.59 0.43
C LYS A 139 -12.88 -0.77 1.38
N GLY A 140 -11.63 -0.53 1.00
CA GLY A 140 -10.70 0.16 1.88
C GLY A 140 -9.82 -0.81 2.68
N LEU A 141 -8.98 -0.28 3.57
CA LEU A 141 -8.13 -1.05 4.47
C LEU A 141 -8.28 -0.57 5.91
N VAL A 142 -8.54 -1.51 6.80
CA VAL A 142 -8.48 -1.34 8.24
C VAL A 142 -7.25 -2.07 8.74
N VAL A 143 -6.40 -1.36 9.48
CA VAL A 143 -5.21 -1.95 10.11
C VAL A 143 -5.45 -2.10 11.61
N LEU A 144 -5.51 -3.34 12.08
CA LEU A 144 -5.61 -3.68 13.50
C LEU A 144 -4.23 -3.84 14.10
N TYR A 145 -3.99 -3.19 15.23
CA TYR A 145 -2.72 -3.30 15.95
C TYR A 145 -2.92 -4.22 17.17
N ASP A 146 -2.44 -5.45 17.07
CA ASP A 146 -2.53 -6.43 18.15
C ASP A 146 -1.36 -6.24 19.14
N MET A 147 -1.70 -5.68 20.30
CA MET A 147 -0.78 -5.37 21.39
C MET A 147 -0.68 -6.45 22.47
N ARG A 148 -1.39 -7.59 22.31
CA ARG A 148 -1.35 -8.67 23.31
C ARG A 148 0.08 -9.15 23.53
N ASP A 149 0.45 -9.35 24.78
CA ASP A 149 1.78 -9.82 25.23
C ASP A 149 2.98 -9.00 24.74
N THR A 150 2.74 -7.77 24.26
CA THR A 150 3.80 -6.91 23.73
C THR A 150 4.63 -6.34 24.87
N LYS A 151 5.96 -6.48 24.78
CA LYS A 151 6.91 -5.89 25.74
C LYS A 151 7.52 -4.61 25.17
N TYR A 152 8.10 -3.78 26.02
CA TYR A 152 8.80 -2.58 25.58
C TYR A 152 9.92 -2.87 24.57
N SER A 153 10.60 -4.00 24.72
CA SER A 153 11.64 -4.47 23.77
C SER A 153 11.11 -4.77 22.36
N ASN A 154 9.81 -4.98 22.21
CA ASN A 154 9.15 -5.18 20.92
C ASN A 154 8.73 -3.87 20.26
N PHE A 155 8.78 -2.74 20.98
CA PHE A 155 8.31 -1.47 20.46
C PHE A 155 9.44 -0.70 19.78
N ASP A 156 9.20 -0.27 18.55
CA ASP A 156 10.10 0.60 17.80
C ASP A 156 9.34 1.84 17.33
N TYR A 157 9.57 2.96 18.04
CA TYR A 157 8.90 4.22 17.78
C TYR A 157 9.13 4.74 16.36
N HIS A 158 10.36 4.63 15.85
CA HIS A 158 10.71 5.13 14.53
C HIS A 158 10.04 4.31 13.43
N LEU A 159 9.99 2.98 13.59
CA LEU A 159 9.25 2.11 12.69
C LEU A 159 7.75 2.44 12.69
N CYS A 160 7.14 2.67 13.86
CA CYS A 160 5.73 3.03 13.96
C CYS A 160 5.41 4.33 13.19
N ILE A 161 6.26 5.36 13.29
CA ILE A 161 6.10 6.59 12.49
C ILE A 161 6.15 6.28 10.99
N LYS A 162 7.12 5.45 10.57
CA LYS A 162 7.27 5.08 9.16
C LYS A 162 6.06 4.32 8.64
N LEU A 163 5.54 3.35 9.41
CA LEU A 163 4.32 2.62 9.08
C LEU A 163 3.10 3.54 8.99
N LEU A 164 2.93 4.46 9.94
CA LEU A 164 1.83 5.44 9.90
C LEU A 164 1.93 6.38 8.69
N ASN A 165 3.14 6.86 8.38
CA ASN A 165 3.37 7.68 7.18
C ASN A 165 3.10 6.88 5.91
N LEU A 166 3.48 5.60 5.88
CA LEU A 166 3.18 4.70 4.79
C LEU A 166 1.66 4.55 4.61
N PHE A 167 0.90 4.26 5.67
CA PHE A 167 -0.56 4.16 5.59
C PHE A 167 -1.23 5.48 5.20
N LYS A 168 -0.71 6.64 5.61
CA LYS A 168 -1.26 7.95 5.23
C LYS A 168 -0.95 8.36 3.79
N VAL A 169 0.29 8.16 3.35
CA VAL A 169 0.82 8.72 2.09
C VAL A 169 0.70 7.73 0.94
N SER A 170 0.70 6.43 1.23
CA SER A 170 0.70 5.40 0.19
C SER A 170 -0.66 4.82 -0.12
N PHE A 171 -1.61 4.89 0.82
CA PHE A 171 -2.79 4.07 0.71
C PHE A 171 -3.98 4.76 0.06
N VAL A 172 -4.46 4.04 -0.94
CA VAL A 172 -5.39 4.38 -2.02
C VAL A 172 -6.82 4.00 -1.61
N PHE A 173 -7.12 3.99 -0.32
CA PHE A 173 -8.38 3.52 0.18
C PHE A 173 -9.33 4.70 0.45
N GLY A 174 -10.56 4.58 -0.04
CA GLY A 174 -11.57 5.65 -0.09
C GLY A 174 -12.05 6.20 1.27
N GLY A 175 -11.52 5.70 2.38
CA GLY A 175 -11.72 6.23 3.72
C GLY A 175 -10.70 5.60 4.65
N LEU A 176 -9.76 6.39 5.17
CA LEU A 176 -8.92 6.01 6.29
C LEU A 176 -9.63 6.53 7.56
N SER A 177 -10.45 5.71 8.19
CA SER A 177 -10.87 5.95 9.57
C SER A 177 -9.81 5.32 10.48
N ILE A 178 -9.04 6.18 11.16
CA ILE A 178 -8.13 5.81 12.24
C ILE A 178 -8.91 5.85 13.54
#